data_AF-A0A942RN21-F1
#
_entry.id   AF-A0A942RN21-F1
#
_cell.length_a   1.000
_cell.length_b   1.000
_cell.length_c   1.000
_cell.angle_alpha   90.00
_cell.angle_beta   90.00
_cell.angle_gamma   90.00
#
_symmetry.space_group_name_H-M   'P 1'
#
loop_
_entity.id
_entity.type
_entity.pdbx_description
1 polymer ?
#
loop_
_entity_poly.entity_id
_entity_poly.type
_entity_poly.pdbx_seq_one_letter_code
_entity_poly.pdbx_strand_id
1 'polypeptide(L)'
;MLSTEWVLIILEKWHSWAILLSLLISTLVAISGVMPSIFVTSANVLFFGIYNGLIISWLGEIIGAGISFKLYRWGFKKRTENIGSKYLFINQVTQAQGNKITILIFQARLLPYVPSGLVTLAGAVSNMPLLPFMLATALGKLPSITLEVLIAYKIIQLNSLWVATIFTAILIITIVVMFKNKK
;
A
#
# COMPACT_ATOMS: atom_id res chain seq x y z
N MET A 1 -5.81 -31.83 -32.69
CA MET A 1 -5.30 -30.45 -32.69
C MET A 1 -5.93 -29.73 -31.50
N LEU A 2 -5.15 -29.44 -30.46
CA LEU A 2 -5.57 -28.50 -29.41
C LEU A 2 -5.72 -27.14 -30.12
N SER A 3 -6.96 -26.67 -30.30
CA SER A 3 -7.17 -25.37 -30.94
C SER A 3 -6.55 -24.29 -30.07
N THR A 4 -5.91 -23.33 -30.70
CA THR A 4 -5.31 -22.16 -30.05
C THR A 4 -6.29 -21.44 -29.12
N GLU A 5 -7.59 -21.51 -29.41
CA GLU A 5 -8.68 -21.00 -28.57
C GLU A 5 -8.74 -21.64 -27.17
N TRP A 6 -8.56 -22.96 -27.04
CA TRP A 6 -8.56 -23.62 -25.72
C TRP A 6 -7.40 -23.16 -24.84
N VAL A 7 -6.23 -22.93 -25.45
CA VAL A 7 -5.05 -22.42 -24.75
C VAL A 7 -5.30 -20.97 -24.30
N LEU A 8 -5.88 -20.14 -25.16
CA LEU A 8 -6.22 -18.75 -24.83
C LEU A 8 -7.23 -18.66 -23.69
N ILE A 9 -8.30 -19.46 -23.71
CA ILE A 9 -9.33 -19.48 -22.65
C ILE A 9 -8.72 -19.89 -21.31
N ILE A 10 -7.84 -20.88 -21.30
CA ILE A 10 -7.15 -21.31 -20.07
C ILE A 10 -6.25 -20.16 -19.58
N LEU A 11 -5.39 -19.62 -20.44
CA LEU A 11 -4.48 -18.53 -20.07
C LEU A 11 -5.23 -17.30 -19.54
N GLU A 12 -6.33 -16.91 -20.18
CA GLU A 12 -7.18 -15.80 -19.76
C GLU A 12 -7.83 -16.07 -18.41
N LYS A 13 -8.39 -17.27 -18.20
CA LYS A 13 -9.02 -17.65 -16.93
C LYS A 13 -8.02 -17.63 -15.77
N TRP A 14 -6.82 -18.17 -15.96
CA TRP A 14 -5.75 -18.14 -14.94
C TRP A 14 -5.24 -16.72 -14.70
N HIS A 15 -5.18 -15.87 -15.74
CA HIS A 15 -4.81 -14.46 -15.61
C HIS A 15 -5.82 -13.67 -14.78
N SER A 16 -7.13 -13.86 -14.97
CA SER A 16 -8.16 -13.18 -14.16
C SER A 16 -8.09 -13.57 -12.68
N TRP A 17 -7.86 -14.86 -12.37
CA TRP A 17 -7.65 -15.30 -10.98
C TRP A 17 -6.38 -14.71 -10.37
N ALA A 18 -5.31 -14.54 -11.16
CA ALA A 18 -4.09 -13.90 -10.70
C ALA A 18 -4.30 -12.43 -10.33
N ILE A 19 -5.13 -11.69 -11.08
CA ILE A 19 -5.50 -10.29 -10.75
C ILE A 19 -6.22 -10.22 -9.40
N LEU A 20 -7.22 -11.08 -9.19
CA LEU A 20 -7.97 -11.12 -7.92
C LEU A 20 -7.06 -11.47 -6.74
N LEU A 21 -6.18 -12.46 -6.92
CA LEU A 21 -5.23 -12.87 -5.89
C LEU A 21 -4.24 -11.74 -5.56
N SER A 22 -3.71 -11.06 -6.58
CA SER A 22 -2.80 -9.94 -6.42
C SER A 22 -3.48 -8.76 -5.71
N LEU A 23 -4.74 -8.46 -6.05
CA LEU A 23 -5.53 -7.43 -5.37
C LEU A 23 -5.72 -7.77 -3.89
N LEU A 24 -6.01 -9.04 -3.58
CA LEU A 24 -6.15 -9.53 -2.22
C LEU A 24 -4.83 -9.42 -1.44
N ILE A 25 -3.70 -9.83 -2.03
CA ILE A 25 -2.37 -9.68 -1.42
C ILE A 25 -2.06 -8.21 -1.16
N SER A 26 -2.29 -7.34 -2.15
CA SER A 26 -2.07 -5.89 -2.03
C SER A 26 -2.90 -5.30 -0.89
N THR A 27 -4.16 -5.73 -0.78
CA THR A 27 -5.06 -5.34 0.31
C THR A 27 -4.55 -5.82 1.67
N LEU A 28 -4.14 -7.08 1.80
CA LEU A 28 -3.63 -7.64 3.05
C LEU A 28 -2.33 -6.96 3.51
N VAL A 29 -1.43 -6.66 2.57
CA VAL A 29 -0.21 -5.92 2.85
C VAL A 29 -0.53 -4.51 3.34
N ALA A 30 -1.41 -3.80 2.65
CA ALA A 30 -1.88 -2.49 3.08
C ALA A 30 -2.56 -2.55 4.46
N ILE A 31 -3.28 -3.63 4.77
CA ILE A 31 -3.87 -3.89 6.08
C ILE A 31 -2.83 -4.05 7.17
N SER A 32 -1.77 -4.82 6.90
CA SER A 32 -0.69 -5.01 7.86
C SER A 32 -0.02 -3.69 8.24
N GLY A 33 0.06 -2.75 7.28
CA GLY A 33 0.70 -1.45 7.46
C GLY A 33 2.22 -1.51 7.75
N VAL A 34 2.83 -2.70 7.69
CA VAL A 34 4.25 -2.90 8.07
C VAL A 34 5.18 -2.90 6.85
N MET A 35 4.70 -3.41 5.71
CA MET A 35 5.55 -3.56 4.52
C MET A 35 5.39 -2.35 3.59
N PRO A 36 6.50 -1.78 3.07
CA PRO A 36 6.44 -0.77 2.02
C PRO A 36 5.69 -1.29 0.78
N SER A 37 4.77 -0.48 0.22
CA SER A 37 3.93 -0.87 -0.92
C SER A 37 4.75 -1.19 -2.18
N ILE A 38 5.93 -0.58 -2.33
CA ILE A 38 6.79 -0.74 -3.51
C ILE A 38 7.13 -2.19 -3.84
N PHE A 39 7.23 -3.08 -2.83
CA PHE A 39 7.50 -4.50 -3.07
C PHE A 39 6.35 -5.19 -3.79
N VAL A 40 5.12 -4.93 -3.34
CA VAL A 40 3.91 -5.48 -3.97
C VAL A 40 3.68 -4.82 -5.32
N THR A 41 3.86 -3.51 -5.41
CA THR A 41 3.77 -2.77 -6.67
C THR A 41 4.76 -3.32 -7.70
N SER A 42 5.99 -3.62 -7.31
CA SER A 42 7.01 -4.20 -8.21
C SER A 42 6.60 -5.58 -8.71
N ALA A 43 6.07 -6.45 -7.83
CA ALA A 43 5.54 -7.74 -8.24
C ALA A 43 4.38 -7.56 -9.24
N ASN A 44 3.45 -6.65 -8.96
CA ASN A 44 2.32 -6.40 -9.85
C ASN A 44 2.75 -5.87 -11.22
N VAL A 45 3.77 -5.01 -11.28
CA VAL A 45 4.36 -4.54 -12.54
C VAL A 45 5.04 -5.68 -13.30
N LEU A 46 5.78 -6.55 -12.61
CA LEU A 46 6.42 -7.73 -13.21
C LEU A 46 5.41 -8.68 -13.86
N PHE A 47 4.30 -8.96 -13.17
CA PHE A 47 3.33 -9.97 -13.61
C PHE A 47 2.27 -9.43 -14.57
N PHE A 48 1.80 -8.20 -14.38
CA PHE A 48 0.66 -7.63 -15.12
C PHE A 48 1.05 -6.45 -16.03
N GLY A 49 2.31 -6.04 -16.02
CA GLY A 49 2.78 -4.87 -16.74
C GLY A 49 2.47 -3.55 -16.01
N ILE A 50 2.94 -2.44 -16.60
CA ILE A 50 2.89 -1.10 -15.98
C ILE A 50 1.45 -0.68 -15.64
N TYR A 51 0.53 -0.75 -16.60
CA TYR A 51 -0.82 -0.22 -16.43
C TYR A 51 -1.66 -1.03 -15.44
N ASN A 52 -1.74 -2.35 -15.64
CA ASN A 52 -2.50 -3.21 -14.73
C ASN A 52 -1.82 -3.30 -13.37
N GLY A 53 -0.49 -3.32 -13.32
CA GLY A 53 0.26 -3.29 -12.08
C GLY A 53 -0.03 -2.04 -11.25
N LEU A 54 -0.13 -0.87 -11.88
CA LEU A 54 -0.55 0.37 -11.24
C LEU A 54 -1.96 0.28 -10.70
N ILE A 55 -2.94 -0.12 -11.53
CA ILE A 55 -4.36 -0.16 -11.14
C ILE A 55 -4.58 -1.13 -9.98
N ILE A 56 -4.04 -2.35 -10.07
CA ILE A 56 -4.21 -3.39 -9.04
C ILE A 56 -3.59 -2.94 -7.72
N SER A 57 -2.37 -2.39 -7.76
CA SER A 57 -1.68 -1.91 -6.55
C SER A 57 -2.43 -0.73 -5.92
N TRP A 58 -2.92 0.20 -6.75
CA TRP A 58 -3.66 1.37 -6.29
C TRP A 58 -5.00 1.00 -5.66
N LEU A 59 -5.78 0.11 -6.29
CA LEU A 59 -7.03 -0.39 -5.73
C LEU A 59 -6.80 -1.17 -4.43
N GLY A 60 -5.80 -2.06 -4.40
CA GLY A 60 -5.48 -2.84 -3.21
C GLY A 60 -5.10 -1.95 -2.03
N GLU A 61 -4.30 -0.90 -2.28
CA GLU A 61 -3.92 0.07 -1.26
C GLU A 61 -5.13 0.86 -0.73
N ILE A 62 -6.03 1.32 -1.61
CA ILE A 62 -7.25 2.04 -1.21
C ILE A 62 -8.15 1.15 -0.35
N ILE A 63 -8.42 -0.08 -0.81
CA ILE A 63 -9.28 -1.04 -0.11
C ILE A 63 -8.67 -1.37 1.27
N GLY A 64 -7.39 -1.72 1.30
CA GLY A 64 -6.70 -2.07 2.53
C GLY A 64 -6.60 -0.92 3.51
N ALA A 65 -6.36 0.31 3.03
CA ALA A 65 -6.38 1.51 3.87
C ALA A 65 -7.77 1.79 4.45
N GLY A 66 -8.84 1.60 3.67
CA GLY A 66 -10.22 1.75 4.15
C GLY A 66 -10.60 0.75 5.22
N ILE A 67 -10.22 -0.52 5.04
CA ILE A 67 -10.42 -1.59 6.03
C ILE A 67 -9.63 -1.26 7.31
N SER A 68 -8.35 -0.96 7.17
CA SER A 68 -7.46 -0.59 8.28
C SER A 68 -7.96 0.62 9.06
N PHE A 69 -8.46 1.64 8.36
CA PHE A 69 -9.00 2.83 8.99
C PHE A 69 -10.15 2.46 9.95
N LYS A 70 -11.08 1.60 9.52
CA LYS A 70 -12.17 1.12 10.37
C LYS A 70 -11.65 0.30 11.55
N LEU A 71 -10.72 -0.62 11.29
CA LEU A 71 -10.12 -1.47 12.33
C LEU A 71 -9.39 -0.65 13.39
N TYR A 72 -8.53 0.30 12.96
CA TYR A 72 -7.79 1.17 13.85
C TYR A 72 -8.71 2.10 14.61
N ARG A 73 -9.72 2.68 13.97
CA ARG A 73 -10.70 3.54 14.65
C ARG A 73 -11.46 2.78 15.72
N TRP A 74 -11.84 1.53 15.46
CA TRP A 74 -12.53 0.68 16.43
C TRP A 74 -11.60 0.29 17.59
N GLY A 75 -10.40 -0.20 17.30
CA GLY A 75 -9.43 -0.67 18.30
C GLY A 75 -8.80 0.44 19.14
N PHE A 76 -8.60 1.64 18.59
CA PHE A 76 -7.92 2.76 19.26
C PHE A 76 -8.84 3.90 19.71
N LYS A 77 -10.17 3.74 19.60
CA LYS A 77 -11.16 4.78 19.99
C LYS A 77 -10.97 5.34 21.41
N LYS A 78 -10.35 4.57 22.32
CA LYS A 78 -10.09 4.94 23.73
C LYS A 78 -8.63 5.25 24.06
N ARG A 79 -7.69 5.17 23.10
CA ARG A 79 -6.23 5.34 23.32
C ARG A 79 -5.62 6.53 22.56
N THR A 80 -6.45 7.45 22.10
CA THR A 80 -6.06 8.60 21.26
C THR A 80 -5.03 9.52 21.92
N GLU A 81 -5.15 9.78 23.23
CA GLU A 81 -4.29 10.73 23.95
C GLU A 81 -2.82 10.25 24.06
N ASN A 82 -2.59 8.95 24.20
CA ASN A 82 -1.23 8.40 24.38
C ASN A 82 -0.50 8.09 23.06
N ILE A 83 -1.21 7.96 21.93
CA ILE A 83 -0.58 7.62 20.65
C ILE A 83 -0.01 8.87 19.97
N GLY A 84 -0.71 10.01 20.07
CA GLY A 84 -0.28 11.28 19.49
C GLY A 84 1.07 11.75 20.02
N SER A 85 1.35 11.56 21.32
CA SER A 85 2.61 11.97 21.94
C SER A 85 3.85 11.22 21.42
N LYS A 86 3.68 10.03 20.84
CA LYS A 86 4.79 9.19 20.36
C LYS A 86 5.25 9.54 18.94
N TYR A 87 4.39 10.12 18.10
CA TYR A 87 4.69 10.41 16.70
C TYR A 87 4.23 11.80 16.30
N LEU A 88 5.18 12.66 15.89
CA LEU A 88 4.91 14.06 15.50
C LEU A 88 3.81 14.19 14.44
N PHE A 89 3.84 13.35 13.41
CA PHE A 89 2.83 13.38 12.35
C PHE A 89 1.43 13.04 12.87
N ILE A 90 1.30 12.01 13.72
CA ILE A 90 0.00 11.65 14.31
C ILE A 90 -0.52 12.82 15.14
N ASN A 91 0.35 13.43 15.97
CA ASN A 91 -0.03 14.60 16.77
C ASN A 91 -0.55 15.76 15.92
N GLN A 92 0.17 16.10 14.83
CA GLN A 92 -0.22 17.17 13.91
C GLN A 92 -1.59 16.90 13.27
N VAL A 93 -1.85 15.66 12.85
CA VAL A 93 -3.12 15.25 12.24
C VAL A 93 -4.25 15.25 13.28
N THR A 94 -4.00 14.81 14.51
CA THR A 94 -5.02 14.79 15.58
C THR A 94 -5.38 16.18 16.09
N GLN A 95 -4.44 17.13 16.10
CA GLN A 95 -4.68 18.51 16.52
C GLN A 95 -5.28 19.39 15.41
N ALA A 96 -5.14 18.97 14.14
CA ALA A 96 -5.75 19.68 13.02
C ALA A 96 -7.29 19.58 13.05
N GLN A 97 -7.96 20.57 12.46
CA GLN A 97 -9.42 20.62 12.37
C GLN A 97 -9.88 20.83 10.93
N GLY A 98 -11.08 20.33 10.63
CA GLY A 98 -11.72 20.48 9.31
C GLY A 98 -10.85 19.97 8.16
N ASN A 99 -10.81 20.74 7.06
CA ASN A 99 -10.14 20.37 5.82
C ASN A 99 -8.62 20.21 5.97
N LYS A 100 -8.01 20.81 7.01
CA LYS A 100 -6.57 20.69 7.26
C LYS A 100 -6.15 19.24 7.50
N ILE A 101 -7.01 18.43 8.14
CA ILE A 101 -6.74 17.00 8.36
C ILE A 101 -6.61 16.28 7.01
N THR A 102 -7.55 16.53 6.10
CA THR A 102 -7.58 15.94 4.75
C THR A 102 -6.34 16.32 3.94
N ILE A 103 -5.91 17.58 4.01
CA ILE A 103 -4.71 18.07 3.31
C ILE A 103 -3.45 17.38 3.85
N LEU A 104 -3.30 17.26 5.17
CA LEU A 104 -2.14 16.59 5.78
C LEU A 104 -2.06 15.12 5.39
N ILE A 105 -3.19 14.40 5.40
CA ILE A 105 -3.25 13.00 4.96
C ILE A 105 -2.91 12.90 3.48
N PHE A 106 -3.50 13.74 2.62
CA PHE A 106 -3.20 13.76 1.19
C PHE A 106 -1.72 13.98 0.92
N GLN A 107 -1.10 14.98 1.56
CA GLN A 107 0.34 15.27 1.41
C GLN A 107 1.22 14.10 1.84
N ALA A 108 0.91 13.47 2.97
CA ALA A 108 1.64 12.29 3.43
C ALA A 108 1.52 11.10 2.48
N ARG A 109 0.40 10.99 1.75
CA ARG A 109 0.15 9.91 0.78
C ARG A 109 0.84 10.11 -0.57
N LEU A 110 1.26 11.32 -0.91
CA LEU A 110 2.02 11.61 -2.14
C LEU A 110 3.41 10.96 -2.13
N LEU A 111 3.94 10.70 -0.93
CA LEU A 111 5.30 10.22 -0.73
C LEU A 111 5.32 8.68 -0.65
N PRO A 112 6.08 7.99 -1.52
CA PRO A 112 6.09 6.51 -1.58
C PRO A 112 6.80 5.84 -0.39
N TYR A 113 7.61 6.60 0.36
CA TYR A 113 8.36 6.08 1.51
C TYR A 113 7.63 6.22 2.85
N VAL A 114 6.52 6.97 2.91
CA VAL A 114 5.77 7.14 4.15
C VAL A 114 4.98 5.85 4.41
N PRO A 115 5.19 5.17 5.56
CA PRO A 115 4.50 3.91 5.84
C PRO A 115 2.99 4.08 5.82
N SER A 116 2.32 3.28 5.00
CA SER A 116 0.87 3.39 4.79
C SER A 116 0.07 3.22 6.09
N GLY A 117 0.52 2.29 6.95
CA GLY A 117 -0.08 2.06 8.26
C GLY A 117 -0.04 3.28 9.17
N LEU A 118 1.06 4.06 9.15
CA LEU A 118 1.21 5.26 9.96
C LEU A 118 0.22 6.36 9.53
N VAL A 119 0.09 6.58 8.22
CA VAL A 119 -0.88 7.56 7.70
C VAL A 119 -2.32 7.13 7.95
N THR A 120 -2.62 5.84 7.78
CA THR A 120 -3.94 5.30 8.08
C THR A 120 -4.27 5.43 9.57
N LEU A 121 -3.32 5.13 10.44
CA LEU A 121 -3.49 5.27 11.89
C LEU A 121 -3.78 6.72 12.25
N ALA A 122 -2.98 7.68 11.75
CA ALA A 122 -3.19 9.11 11.98
C ALA A 122 -4.60 9.57 11.59
N GLY A 123 -5.07 9.18 10.40
CA GLY A 123 -6.43 9.46 9.95
C GLY A 123 -7.48 8.81 10.86
N ALA A 124 -7.28 7.54 11.23
CA ALA A 124 -8.23 6.76 12.01
C ALA A 124 -8.42 7.29 13.44
N VAL A 125 -7.35 7.74 14.09
CA VAL A 125 -7.38 8.29 15.46
C VAL A 125 -7.80 9.76 15.51
N SER A 126 -7.82 10.46 14.38
CA SER A 126 -8.32 11.84 14.27
C SER A 126 -9.85 11.90 14.13
N ASN A 127 -10.40 13.11 14.13
CA ASN A 127 -11.82 13.38 13.86
C ASN A 127 -12.22 13.27 12.37
N MET A 128 -11.31 12.84 11.49
CA MET A 128 -11.58 12.71 10.05
C MET A 128 -12.69 11.68 9.76
N PRO A 129 -13.65 11.92 8.86
CA PRO A 129 -14.59 10.88 8.42
C PRO A 129 -13.92 9.89 7.44
N LEU A 130 -14.50 8.71 7.27
CA LEU A 130 -13.97 7.69 6.35
C LEU A 130 -13.93 8.17 4.89
N LEU A 131 -14.98 8.84 4.41
CA LEU A 131 -15.07 9.21 2.99
C LEU A 131 -13.99 10.23 2.58
N PRO A 132 -13.76 11.35 3.30
CA PRO A 132 -12.62 12.23 3.02
C PRO A 132 -11.28 11.51 3.12
N PHE A 133 -11.13 10.56 4.03
CA PHE A 133 -9.90 9.77 4.16
C PHE A 133 -9.65 8.91 2.93
N MET A 134 -10.70 8.24 2.43
CA MET A 134 -10.63 7.42 1.21
C MET A 134 -10.31 8.26 -0.01
N LEU A 135 -10.93 9.43 -0.16
CA LEU A 135 -10.65 10.35 -1.28
C LEU A 135 -9.21 10.89 -1.23
N ALA A 136 -8.76 11.35 -0.06
CA ALA A 136 -7.38 11.82 0.12
C ALA A 136 -6.37 10.69 -0.13
N THR A 137 -6.68 9.47 0.30
CA THR A 137 -5.83 8.30 0.06
C THR A 137 -5.80 7.93 -1.42
N ALA A 138 -6.95 7.85 -2.09
CA ALA A 138 -7.01 7.52 -3.51
C ALA A 138 -6.24 8.53 -4.37
N LEU A 139 -6.50 9.82 -4.17
CA LEU A 139 -5.82 10.88 -4.92
C LEU A 139 -4.34 11.00 -4.55
N GLY A 140 -3.98 10.87 -3.28
CA GLY A 140 -2.60 11.00 -2.83
C GLY A 140 -1.74 9.81 -3.22
N LYS A 141 -2.28 8.58 -3.17
CA LYS A 141 -1.53 7.37 -3.55
C LYS A 141 -1.36 7.21 -5.04
N LEU A 142 -2.19 7.84 -5.87
CA LEU A 142 -2.07 7.70 -7.33
C LEU A 142 -0.70 8.21 -7.85
N PRO A 143 -0.23 9.42 -7.49
CA PRO A 143 1.14 9.85 -7.79
C PRO A 143 2.22 8.96 -7.15
N SER A 144 2.05 8.59 -5.88
CA SER A 144 3.00 7.75 -5.14
C SER A 144 3.22 6.40 -5.83
N ILE A 145 2.15 5.71 -6.18
CA ILE A 145 2.21 4.39 -6.83
C ILE A 145 2.71 4.52 -8.26
N THR A 146 2.37 5.60 -8.97
CA THR A 146 2.99 5.89 -10.27
C THR A 146 4.51 5.96 -10.16
N LEU A 147 5.05 6.66 -9.14
CA LEU A 147 6.49 6.69 -8.89
C LEU A 147 7.05 5.32 -8.55
N GLU A 148 6.39 4.54 -7.69
CA GLU A 148 6.79 3.16 -7.37
C GLU A 148 6.86 2.28 -8.62
N VAL A 149 5.86 2.38 -9.52
CA VAL A 149 5.81 1.65 -10.79
C VAL A 149 6.96 2.04 -11.71
N LEU A 150 7.27 3.34 -11.84
CA LEU A 150 8.38 3.83 -12.66
C LEU A 150 9.74 3.35 -12.11
N ILE A 151 9.91 3.38 -10.79
CA ILE A 151 11.11 2.87 -10.12
C ILE A 151 11.24 1.36 -10.36
N ALA A 152 10.15 0.61 -10.14
CA ALA A 152 10.12 -0.83 -10.35
C ALA A 152 10.46 -1.18 -11.81
N TYR A 153 9.80 -0.54 -12.78
CA TYR A 153 10.05 -0.76 -14.20
C TYR A 153 11.52 -0.53 -14.57
N LYS A 154 12.12 0.56 -14.09
CA LYS A 154 13.52 0.87 -14.37
C LYS A 154 14.47 -0.14 -13.72
N ILE A 155 14.18 -0.59 -12.50
CA ILE A 155 14.94 -1.65 -11.81
C ILE A 155 14.90 -2.96 -12.60
N ILE A 156 13.73 -3.35 -13.08
CA ILE A 156 13.52 -4.59 -13.84
C ILE A 156 14.29 -4.53 -15.18
N GLN A 157 14.20 -3.39 -15.88
CA GLN A 157 14.83 -3.22 -17.19
C GLN A 157 16.37 -3.17 -17.12
N LEU A 158 16.94 -2.72 -16.00
CA LEU A 158 18.40 -2.65 -15.82
C LEU A 158 19.08 -4.04 -15.83
N ASN A 159 18.33 -5.15 -15.81
CA ASN A 159 18.81 -6.55 -15.83
C ASN A 159 20.02 -6.81 -14.91
N SER A 160 20.11 -6.04 -13.83
CA SER A 160 21.24 -6.07 -12.90
C SER A 160 20.88 -7.03 -11.78
N LEU A 161 21.42 -8.26 -11.87
CA LEU A 161 21.31 -9.30 -10.84
C LEU A 161 21.53 -8.75 -9.41
N TRP A 162 22.41 -7.75 -9.29
CA TRP A 162 22.74 -7.06 -8.06
C TRP A 162 21.54 -6.32 -7.44
N VAL A 163 20.70 -5.68 -8.25
CA VAL A 163 19.53 -4.93 -7.75
C VAL A 163 18.45 -5.89 -7.25
N ALA A 164 18.20 -6.99 -7.97
CA ALA A 164 17.28 -8.05 -7.53
C ALA A 164 17.76 -8.69 -6.21
N THR A 165 19.07 -8.89 -6.06
CA THR A 165 19.69 -9.45 -4.83
C THR A 165 19.55 -8.49 -3.65
N ILE A 166 19.74 -7.18 -3.86
CA ILE A 166 19.56 -6.17 -2.80
C ILE A 166 18.09 -6.08 -2.37
N PHE A 167 17.16 -6.08 -3.33
CA PHE A 167 15.72 -6.01 -3.02
C PHE A 167 15.24 -7.24 -2.23
N THR A 168 15.68 -8.44 -2.63
CA THR A 168 15.37 -9.69 -1.90
C THR A 168 16.02 -9.71 -0.53
N ALA A 169 17.27 -9.26 -0.39
CA ALA A 169 17.92 -9.13 0.91
C ALA A 169 17.17 -8.16 1.84
N ILE A 170 16.74 -6.99 1.36
CA ILE A 170 15.96 -6.03 2.15
C ILE A 170 14.61 -6.64 2.57
N LEU A 171 13.93 -7.36 1.68
CA LEU A 171 12.66 -8.02 2.00
C LEU A 171 12.85 -9.07 3.10
N ILE A 172 13.89 -9.91 3.00
CA ILE A 172 14.25 -10.90 4.03
C ILE A 172 14.58 -10.22 5.36
N ILE A 173 15.40 -9.17 5.34
CA ILE A 173 15.77 -8.42 6.55
C ILE A 173 14.52 -7.82 7.22
N THR A 174 13.62 -7.24 6.44
CA THR A 174 12.38 -6.64 6.95
C THR A 174 11.52 -7.71 7.63
N ILE A 175 11.36 -8.87 7.00
CA ILE A 175 10.65 -10.02 7.56
C ILE A 175 11.32 -10.50 8.86
N VAL A 176 12.65 -10.65 8.88
CA VAL A 176 13.40 -11.11 10.06
C VAL A 176 13.29 -10.13 11.22
N VAL A 177 13.42 -8.83 10.97
CA VAL A 177 13.25 -7.77 11.97
C VAL A 177 11.82 -7.76 12.51
N MET A 178 10.82 -7.94 11.65
CA MET A 178 9.41 -8.05 12.05
C MET A 178 9.16 -9.25 12.98
N PHE A 179 9.78 -10.40 12.71
CA PHE A 179 9.66 -11.58 13.58
C PHE A 179 10.43 -11.44 14.89
N LYS A 180 11.58 -10.74 14.89
CA LYS A 180 12.35 -10.47 16.11
C LYS A 180 11.65 -9.50 17.07
N ASN A 181 10.94 -8.50 16.55
CA ASN A 181 10.25 -7.49 17.37
C ASN A 181 8.87 -7.93 17.92
N LYS A 182 8.48 -9.19 17.73
CA LYS A 182 7.26 -9.79 18.31
C LYS A 182 7.52 -10.59 19.60
N LYS A 183 8.72 -10.56 20.17
CA LYS A 183 9.02 -11.02 21.53
C LYS A 183 9.21 -9.81 22.45
#